data_AF-A0A3P9IIR2-F1
#
_entry.id   AF-A0A3P9IIR2-F1
#
_cell.length_a   1.000
_cell.length_b   1.000
_cell.length_c   1.000
_cell.angle_alpha   90.00
_cell.angle_beta   90.00
_cell.angle_gamma   90.00
#
_symmetry.space_group_name_H-M   'P 1'
#
loop_
_entity.id
_entity.type
_entity.pdbx_description
1 polymer ?
#
loop_
_entity_poly.entity_id
_entity_poly.type
_entity_poly.pdbx_seq_one_letter_code
_entity_poly.pdbx_strand_id
1 'polypeptide(L)'
;MAIVLFVLEEQDIDLDVEFDVHLGIAHTRWATHGVPSPMNSHPQRSDKNNEFIVIHNGIITNYKDLKKFLESKGYEFESETDTESIAKLTKYMYDNRENDDLSFATLVERVIQQLEGAFALVFKSVHYPGEAVGTRRGGPLLMGVRSDHKLSSDHIPVLYRSSGKDKKSCNSIPRTDQDTCLFPVDEKAVEYFFASDASAVIEHTNRVIFLEDDDVAAVVEGRLSIHRIKRSAGDYPARAIQTLQMELQQIMKGNFSAFMQKEIFEQPESVVNTMRGRVNFDDNTGILLSLHLSERETYHELYVLEELTELPVMVELASDFLDRNTPVFRDDVCFFISQSGETADSLMALRYCKERSALTVGITNTVGSSISRETDCGVHINAGPEIGVASTKAYTSQFVALIMFALLMCDDRISMQPRRREIIQGLRVLPDLIKEVLSLDDEIQKLAAELYENKSVLIMGRGYHYATCLEGALKIKEITYMHSEGILAGELKHGPLALVDKLMPVIMIIMRDHTYTKCQNALQQVVARQGRPIVICDKDDQETIRNSCRSIKVPQCVDCLQGILSVIPLQLLSFHLAVLRGYDVDCPRNLAKSVTVE
;
A
#
# COMPACT_ATOMS: atom_id res chain seq x y z
N MET A 1 3.66 -16.60 -10.15
CA MET A 1 3.35 -15.95 -11.44
C MET A 1 3.86 -16.85 -12.57
N ALA A 2 3.03 -17.26 -13.54
CA ALA A 2 3.60 -17.56 -14.85
C ALA A 2 4.06 -16.19 -15.37
N ILE A 3 5.31 -15.83 -15.11
CA ILE A 3 5.93 -14.71 -15.79
C ILE A 3 5.95 -15.17 -17.24
N VAL A 4 4.92 -14.82 -18.00
CA VAL A 4 4.98 -14.92 -19.44
C VAL A 4 5.89 -13.78 -19.85
N LEU A 5 7.18 -14.06 -19.72
CA LEU A 5 8.26 -13.28 -20.29
C LEU A 5 8.06 -13.46 -21.79
N PHE A 6 7.25 -12.57 -22.38
CA PHE A 6 7.23 -12.41 -23.82
C PHE A 6 8.56 -11.77 -24.18
N VAL A 7 9.59 -12.62 -24.33
CA VAL A 7 10.81 -12.26 -25.05
C VAL A 7 10.34 -12.05 -26.49
N LEU A 8 10.17 -10.78 -26.86
CA LEU A 8 9.92 -10.37 -28.24
C LEU A 8 11.18 -10.69 -29.03
N GLU A 9 11.21 -11.90 -29.61
CA GLU A 9 12.25 -12.43 -30.51
C GLU A 9 13.68 -12.39 -29.93
N GLU A 10 14.40 -13.51 -30.00
CA GLU A 10 15.85 -13.54 -29.80
C GLU A 10 16.51 -12.68 -30.89
N GLN A 11 16.59 -11.37 -30.67
CA GLN A 11 17.63 -10.57 -31.29
C GLN A 11 18.96 -11.04 -30.67
N ASP A 12 20.01 -11.16 -31.49
CA ASP A 12 21.38 -11.42 -31.03
C ASP A 12 21.80 -10.26 -30.09
N ILE A 13 21.48 -10.38 -28.80
CA ILE A 13 21.88 -9.42 -27.77
C ILE A 13 23.30 -9.81 -27.38
N ASP A 14 24.26 -8.99 -27.80
CA ASP A 14 25.63 -9.11 -27.37
C ASP A 14 25.76 -8.59 -25.92
N LEU A 15 25.90 -9.52 -24.98
CA LEU A 15 26.07 -9.22 -23.54
C LEU A 15 27.48 -8.72 -23.20
N ASP A 16 28.43 -8.76 -24.15
CA ASP A 16 29.81 -8.33 -23.96
C ASP A 16 30.02 -6.84 -24.32
N VAL A 17 28.99 -6.14 -24.83
CA VAL A 17 29.08 -4.71 -25.17
C VAL A 17 29.09 -3.85 -23.90
N GLU A 18 30.15 -3.06 -23.75
CA GLU A 18 30.30 -2.10 -22.65
C GLU A 18 29.78 -0.71 -23.03
N PHE A 19 29.04 -0.08 -22.11
CA PHE A 19 28.51 1.26 -22.29
C PHE A 19 28.99 2.19 -21.16
N ASP A 20 29.75 3.22 -21.52
CA ASP A 20 30.16 4.27 -20.59
C ASP A 20 28.95 5.08 -20.06
N VAL A 21 27.94 5.28 -20.91
CA VAL A 21 26.70 5.99 -20.59
C VAL A 21 25.53 5.24 -21.21
N HIS A 22 24.60 4.78 -20.39
CA HIS A 22 23.39 4.10 -20.84
C HIS A 22 22.20 4.40 -19.94
N LEU A 23 21.01 4.50 -20.55
CA LEU A 23 19.73 4.58 -19.85
C LEU A 23 18.88 3.36 -20.19
N GLY A 24 18.57 2.53 -19.21
CA GLY A 24 17.57 1.47 -19.30
C GLY A 24 16.27 1.88 -18.62
N ILE A 25 15.12 1.52 -19.19
CA ILE A 25 13.82 1.64 -18.53
C ILE A 25 13.10 0.29 -18.59
N ALA A 26 12.44 -0.09 -17.49
CA ALA A 26 11.72 -1.34 -17.36
C ALA A 26 10.37 -1.09 -16.65
N HIS A 27 9.38 -1.96 -16.90
CA HIS A 27 8.05 -1.80 -16.34
C HIS A 27 7.33 -3.13 -16.16
N THR A 28 6.61 -3.27 -15.05
CA THR A 28 5.68 -4.37 -14.80
C THR A 28 4.26 -3.82 -14.80
N ARG A 29 3.41 -4.30 -15.72
CA ARG A 29 2.11 -3.72 -15.98
C ARG A 29 0.96 -4.48 -15.32
N TRP A 30 0.13 -3.75 -14.56
CA TRP A 30 -1.22 -4.16 -14.21
C TRP A 30 -2.20 -3.61 -15.26
N ALA A 31 -2.80 -4.48 -16.06
CA ALA A 31 -3.61 -4.04 -17.21
C ALA A 31 -4.98 -3.48 -16.76
N THR A 32 -5.17 -2.16 -16.88
CA THR A 32 -6.47 -1.48 -16.71
C THR A 32 -7.18 -1.31 -18.06
N HIS A 33 -6.45 -0.89 -19.08
CA HIS A 33 -6.94 -0.74 -20.46
C HIS A 33 -6.25 -1.74 -21.40
N GLY A 34 -7.03 -2.45 -22.22
CA GLY A 34 -6.51 -3.45 -23.17
C GLY A 34 -6.02 -4.74 -22.50
N VAL A 35 -6.10 -5.84 -23.25
CA VAL A 35 -5.72 -7.17 -22.74
C VAL A 35 -4.20 -7.26 -22.46
N PRO A 36 -3.76 -8.06 -21.47
CA PRO A 36 -2.34 -8.36 -21.29
C PRO A 36 -1.76 -8.99 -22.57
N SER A 37 -0.92 -8.25 -23.28
CA SER A 37 -0.26 -8.68 -24.53
C SER A 37 1.04 -7.90 -24.73
N PRO A 38 2.00 -8.41 -25.54
CA PRO A 38 3.24 -7.69 -25.82
C PRO A 38 3.02 -6.28 -26.36
N MET A 39 2.01 -6.09 -27.21
CA MET A 39 1.65 -4.80 -27.79
C MET A 39 1.15 -3.79 -26.74
N ASN A 40 0.47 -4.28 -25.70
CA ASN A 40 -0.03 -3.45 -24.60
C ASN A 40 0.96 -3.35 -23.42
N SER A 41 2.08 -4.06 -23.47
CA SER A 41 3.14 -3.93 -22.47
C SER A 41 3.87 -2.60 -22.63
N HIS A 42 4.51 -2.14 -21.56
CA HIS A 42 5.40 -0.99 -21.61
C HIS A 42 6.85 -1.47 -21.77
N PRO A 43 7.76 -0.66 -22.35
CA PRO A 43 7.58 0.73 -22.80
C PRO A 43 6.70 0.87 -24.05
N GLN A 44 5.87 1.92 -24.08
CA GLN A 44 5.12 2.30 -25.28
C GLN A 44 5.96 3.24 -26.15
N ARG A 45 5.90 3.08 -27.47
CA ARG A 45 6.75 3.78 -28.45
C ARG A 45 5.98 4.82 -29.26
N SER A 46 6.69 5.85 -29.73
CA SER A 46 6.12 6.91 -30.58
C SER A 46 5.94 6.51 -32.05
N ASP A 47 6.73 5.57 -32.54
CA ASP A 47 6.75 5.14 -33.94
C ASP A 47 7.50 3.81 -34.06
N LYS A 48 7.60 3.27 -35.28
CA LYS A 48 8.27 1.99 -35.56
C LYS A 48 9.78 2.01 -35.31
N ASN A 49 10.39 3.19 -35.24
CA ASN A 49 11.83 3.39 -35.03
C ASN A 49 12.18 3.65 -33.56
N ASN A 50 11.19 3.67 -32.67
CA ASN A 50 11.34 3.92 -31.23
C ASN A 50 11.99 5.29 -30.92
N GLU A 51 11.65 6.36 -31.66
CA GLU A 51 12.26 7.68 -31.43
C GLU A 51 12.05 8.18 -29.99
N PHE A 52 10.86 7.95 -29.43
CA PHE A 52 10.54 8.16 -28.03
C PHE A 52 9.86 6.92 -27.46
N ILE A 53 10.25 6.56 -26.24
CA ILE A 53 9.61 5.50 -25.47
C ILE A 53 9.29 6.01 -24.06
N VAL A 54 8.18 5.51 -23.49
CA VAL A 54 7.71 5.91 -22.16
C VAL A 54 7.19 4.70 -21.38
N ILE A 55 7.47 4.70 -20.08
CA ILE A 55 6.82 3.82 -19.10
C ILE A 55 5.89 4.67 -18.23
N HIS A 56 4.75 4.10 -17.85
CA HIS A 56 3.66 4.82 -17.18
C HIS A 56 3.00 3.98 -16.10
N ASN A 57 2.84 4.56 -14.91
CA ASN A 57 1.94 4.09 -13.86
C ASN A 57 0.83 5.12 -13.65
N GLY A 58 -0.43 4.71 -13.81
CA GLY A 58 -1.58 5.61 -13.68
C GLY A 58 -2.61 5.40 -14.79
N ILE A 59 -3.51 6.37 -14.93
CA ILE A 59 -4.53 6.43 -15.99
C ILE A 59 -4.57 7.85 -16.55
N ILE A 60 -4.46 7.95 -17.88
CA ILE A 60 -4.71 9.20 -18.60
C ILE A 60 -6.20 9.28 -18.94
N THR A 61 -6.95 10.14 -18.25
CA THR A 61 -8.42 10.19 -18.37
C THR A 61 -8.89 10.75 -19.71
N ASN A 62 -8.11 11.64 -20.33
CA ASN A 62 -8.43 12.29 -21.60
C ASN A 62 -7.77 11.62 -22.83
N TYR A 63 -7.28 10.39 -22.71
CA TYR A 63 -6.54 9.71 -23.80
C TYR A 63 -7.33 9.57 -25.10
N LYS A 64 -8.68 9.47 -25.03
CA LYS A 64 -9.54 9.34 -26.22
C LYS A 64 -9.51 10.60 -27.08
N ASP A 65 -9.44 11.77 -26.46
CA ASP A 65 -9.38 13.05 -27.16
C ASP A 65 -7.98 13.25 -27.76
N LEU A 66 -6.94 12.92 -26.99
CA LEU A 66 -5.56 12.93 -27.47
C LEU A 66 -5.36 11.97 -28.66
N LYS A 67 -5.90 10.75 -28.58
CA LYS A 67 -5.83 9.76 -29.66
C LYS A 67 -6.46 10.28 -30.94
N LYS A 68 -7.70 10.79 -30.90
CA LYS A 68 -8.37 11.37 -32.07
C LYS A 68 -7.60 12.56 -32.65
N PHE A 69 -7.07 13.42 -31.80
CA PHE A 69 -6.25 14.55 -32.24
C PHE A 69 -5.00 14.08 -32.99
N LEU A 70 -4.26 13.13 -32.42
CA LEU A 70 -3.02 12.60 -33.01
C LEU A 70 -3.28 11.82 -34.31
N GLU A 71 -4.34 11.03 -34.36
CA GLU A 71 -4.81 10.37 -35.58
C GLU A 71 -5.11 11.40 -36.69
N SER A 72 -5.75 12.52 -36.35
CA SER A 72 -6.00 13.62 -37.32
C SER A 72 -4.73 14.30 -37.84
N LYS A 73 -3.60 14.13 -37.12
CA LYS A 73 -2.27 14.63 -37.51
C LYS A 73 -1.43 13.58 -38.23
N GLY A 74 -1.99 12.38 -38.48
CA GLY A 74 -1.33 11.30 -39.23
C GLY A 74 -0.53 10.32 -38.37
N TYR A 75 -0.71 10.33 -37.05
CA TYR A 75 -0.07 9.35 -36.16
C TYR A 75 -0.94 8.08 -36.07
N GLU A 76 -0.35 6.93 -36.38
CA GLU A 76 -1.00 5.63 -36.26
C GLU A 76 -0.79 5.04 -34.86
N PHE A 77 -1.84 4.45 -34.29
CA PHE A 77 -1.80 3.74 -33.01
C PHE A 77 -1.75 2.23 -33.22
N GLU A 78 -0.98 1.52 -32.39
CA GLU A 78 -0.81 0.06 -32.46
C GLU A 78 -1.33 -0.68 -31.24
N SER A 79 -1.54 0.02 -30.12
CA SER A 79 -2.02 -0.53 -28.86
C SER A 79 -3.41 0.00 -28.48
N GLU A 80 -4.02 -0.66 -27.50
CA GLU A 80 -5.27 -0.23 -26.87
C GLU A 80 -5.02 0.56 -25.58
N THR A 81 -3.75 0.87 -25.28
CA THR A 81 -3.37 1.54 -24.04
C THR A 81 -3.56 3.05 -24.15
N ASP A 82 -3.95 3.66 -23.03
CA ASP A 82 -3.91 5.09 -22.84
C ASP A 82 -2.48 5.64 -22.95
N THR A 83 -1.50 4.86 -22.49
CA THR A 83 -0.08 5.20 -22.42
C THR A 83 0.54 5.50 -23.78
N GLU A 84 0.11 4.83 -24.85
CA GLU A 84 0.62 5.10 -26.21
C GLU A 84 0.34 6.55 -26.64
N SER A 85 -0.76 7.15 -26.19
CA SER A 85 -1.07 8.55 -26.51
C SER A 85 0.01 9.51 -26.00
N ILE A 86 0.69 9.18 -24.90
CA ILE A 86 1.79 9.96 -24.32
C ILE A 86 3.02 9.91 -25.23
N ALA A 87 3.41 8.71 -25.70
CA ALA A 87 4.55 8.54 -26.58
C ALA A 87 4.35 9.28 -27.92
N LYS A 88 3.16 9.12 -28.50
CA LYS A 88 2.76 9.80 -29.76
C LYS A 88 2.70 11.33 -29.58
N LEU A 89 2.16 11.81 -28.46
CA LEU A 89 2.10 13.24 -28.15
C LEU A 89 3.49 13.85 -27.96
N THR A 90 4.41 13.11 -27.34
CA THR A 90 5.81 13.54 -27.16
C THR A 90 6.47 13.79 -28.51
N LYS A 91 6.29 12.86 -29.46
CA LYS A 91 6.79 13.02 -30.83
C LYS A 91 6.11 14.19 -31.55
N TYR A 92 4.80 14.36 -31.42
CA TYR A 92 4.08 15.51 -31.99
C TYR A 92 4.67 16.85 -31.51
N MET A 93 4.94 16.99 -30.21
CA MET A 93 5.54 18.21 -29.66
C MET A 93 6.98 18.43 -30.16
N TYR A 94 7.72 17.35 -30.42
CA TYR A 94 9.08 17.40 -30.96
C TYR A 94 9.10 17.80 -32.43
N ASP A 95 8.21 17.22 -33.24
CA ASP A 95 8.08 17.50 -34.68
C ASP A 95 7.59 18.94 -34.93
N ASN A 96 6.85 19.52 -33.99
CA ASN A 96 6.33 20.90 -34.03
C ASN A 96 7.11 21.89 -33.14
N ARG A 97 8.38 21.61 -32.82
CA ARG A 97 9.23 22.50 -32.03
C ARG A 97 9.53 23.82 -32.74
N GLU A 98 9.63 24.90 -31.98
CA GLU A 98 9.95 26.24 -32.50
C GLU A 98 11.45 26.42 -32.81
N ASN A 99 12.30 25.76 -32.00
CA ASN A 99 13.75 25.80 -32.09
C ASN A 99 14.29 24.37 -32.03
N ASP A 100 15.40 24.12 -32.71
CA ASP A 100 16.07 22.80 -32.68
C ASP A 100 16.73 22.50 -31.32
N ASP A 101 17.08 23.53 -30.54
CA ASP A 101 17.70 23.39 -29.21
C ASP A 101 16.67 23.18 -28.07
N LEU A 102 15.53 22.54 -28.36
CA LEU A 102 14.52 22.27 -27.34
C LEU A 102 15.05 21.24 -26.34
N SER A 103 15.16 21.58 -25.06
CA SER A 103 15.57 20.60 -24.04
C SER A 103 14.51 19.52 -23.81
N PHE A 104 14.95 18.30 -23.46
CA PHE A 104 14.04 17.18 -23.23
C PHE A 104 13.04 17.48 -22.10
N ALA A 105 13.49 18.12 -21.02
CA ALA A 105 12.62 18.58 -19.93
C ALA A 105 11.50 19.51 -20.44
N THR A 106 11.80 20.44 -21.36
CA THR A 106 10.78 21.32 -21.97
C THR A 106 9.73 20.54 -22.75
N LEU A 107 10.18 19.54 -23.49
CA LEU A 107 9.30 18.73 -24.30
C LEU A 107 8.29 18.01 -23.41
N VAL A 108 8.78 17.36 -22.34
CA VAL A 108 7.94 16.67 -21.37
C VAL A 108 7.01 17.62 -20.61
N GLU A 109 7.48 18.82 -20.24
CA GLU A 109 6.63 19.87 -19.65
C GLU A 109 5.43 20.22 -20.55
N ARG A 110 5.63 20.32 -21.86
CA ARG A 110 4.53 20.59 -22.82
C ARG A 110 3.57 19.41 -22.93
N VAL A 111 4.08 18.19 -22.84
CA VAL A 111 3.27 16.96 -22.86
C VAL A 111 2.36 16.91 -21.63
N ILE A 112 2.91 17.04 -20.42
CA ILE A 112 2.13 16.92 -19.17
C ILE A 112 1.09 18.03 -18.96
N GLN A 113 1.19 19.14 -19.70
CA GLN A 113 0.16 20.19 -19.74
C GLN A 113 -1.10 19.76 -20.49
N GLN A 114 -1.00 18.80 -21.40
CA GLN A 114 -2.13 18.26 -22.17
C GLN A 114 -2.71 16.99 -21.54
N LEU A 115 -1.99 16.36 -20.61
CA LEU A 115 -2.43 15.15 -19.93
C LEU A 115 -3.35 15.48 -18.75
N GLU A 116 -4.47 14.75 -18.68
CA GLU A 116 -5.36 14.73 -17.53
C GLU A 116 -5.35 13.35 -16.87
N GLY A 117 -5.59 13.31 -15.56
CA GLY A 117 -5.54 12.09 -14.76
C GLY A 117 -4.32 12.02 -13.84
N ALA A 118 -4.00 10.80 -13.43
CA ALA A 118 -2.87 10.50 -12.54
C ALA A 118 -1.83 9.69 -13.31
N PHE A 119 -0.56 10.05 -13.19
CA PHE A 119 0.55 9.41 -13.91
C PHE A 119 1.87 9.54 -13.14
N ALA A 120 2.72 8.53 -13.25
CA ALA A 120 4.15 8.58 -13.02
C ALA A 120 4.84 8.08 -14.29
N LEU A 121 5.69 8.92 -14.88
CA LEU A 121 6.25 8.72 -16.22
C LEU A 121 7.77 8.76 -16.19
N VAL A 122 8.41 7.92 -16.99
CA VAL A 122 9.84 8.03 -17.32
C VAL A 122 10.02 7.90 -18.83
N PHE A 123 10.71 8.87 -19.42
CA PHE A 123 10.92 8.99 -20.86
C PHE A 123 12.37 8.69 -21.25
N LYS A 124 12.54 8.06 -22.41
CA LYS A 124 13.82 7.87 -23.11
C LYS A 124 13.65 8.20 -24.59
N SER A 125 14.67 8.76 -25.22
CA SER A 125 14.66 9.10 -26.65
C SER A 125 16.02 8.92 -27.30
N VAL A 126 16.02 8.64 -28.60
CA VAL A 126 17.24 8.61 -29.43
C VAL A 126 17.77 10.02 -29.74
N HIS A 127 16.91 11.04 -29.67
CA HIS A 127 17.29 12.45 -29.90
C HIS A 127 18.01 13.08 -28.71
N TYR A 128 17.87 12.47 -27.53
CA TYR A 128 18.47 12.91 -26.26
C TYR A 128 19.25 11.74 -25.63
N PRO A 129 20.37 11.33 -26.24
CA PRO A 129 21.09 10.12 -25.83
C PRO A 129 21.66 10.27 -24.41
N GLY A 130 21.36 9.30 -23.55
CA GLY A 130 21.80 9.29 -22.14
C GLY A 130 21.00 10.20 -21.21
N GLU A 131 20.00 10.93 -21.73
CA GLU A 131 19.12 11.76 -20.90
C GLU A 131 17.88 10.98 -20.43
N ALA A 132 17.50 11.21 -19.18
CA ALA A 132 16.27 10.68 -18.58
C ALA A 132 15.39 11.83 -18.10
N VAL A 133 14.08 11.75 -18.36
CA VAL A 133 13.11 12.67 -17.77
C VAL A 133 12.03 11.88 -17.04
N GLY A 134 11.88 12.15 -15.75
CA GLY A 134 10.86 11.58 -14.89
C GLY A 134 9.90 12.64 -14.38
N THR A 135 8.61 12.34 -14.34
CA THR A 135 7.59 13.28 -13.83
C THR A 135 6.41 12.54 -13.24
N ARG A 136 5.70 13.17 -12.29
CA ARG A 136 4.50 12.60 -11.68
C ARG A 136 3.38 13.60 -11.46
N ARG A 137 2.16 13.08 -11.38
CA ARG A 137 0.96 13.72 -10.85
C ARG A 137 0.06 12.62 -10.29
N GLY A 138 -0.19 12.61 -8.98
CA GLY A 138 -1.05 11.60 -8.33
C GLY A 138 -0.49 10.17 -8.21
N GLY A 139 0.64 9.83 -8.84
CA GLY A 139 1.28 8.50 -8.71
C GLY A 139 2.70 8.59 -8.13
N PRO A 140 3.17 7.60 -7.33
CA PRO A 140 4.48 7.65 -6.70
C PRO A 140 5.62 7.53 -7.72
N LEU A 141 6.62 8.41 -7.58
CA LEU A 141 7.87 8.38 -8.32
C LEU A 141 8.99 8.93 -7.43
N LEU A 142 10.07 8.17 -7.31
CA LEU A 142 11.27 8.54 -6.58
C LEU A 142 12.51 8.27 -7.42
N MET A 143 13.62 8.87 -7.02
CA MET A 143 14.93 8.66 -7.63
C MET A 143 15.96 8.28 -6.57
N GLY A 144 16.59 7.12 -6.72
CA GLY A 144 17.82 6.77 -6.02
C GLY A 144 19.04 7.41 -6.68
N VAL A 145 20.05 7.72 -5.88
CA VAL A 145 21.37 8.17 -6.37
C VAL A 145 22.49 7.38 -5.70
N ARG A 146 23.46 6.92 -6.49
CA ARG A 146 24.70 6.29 -6.03
C ARG A 146 25.89 6.93 -6.74
N SER A 147 26.93 7.25 -5.98
CA SER A 147 28.23 7.68 -6.50
C SER A 147 29.28 7.39 -5.44
N ASP A 148 30.48 7.00 -5.86
CA ASP A 148 31.66 6.88 -5.00
C ASP A 148 32.22 8.25 -4.60
N HIS A 149 31.76 9.30 -5.25
CA HIS A 149 32.19 10.67 -5.04
C HIS A 149 31.17 11.47 -4.24
N LYS A 150 31.65 12.54 -3.58
CA LYS A 150 30.79 13.42 -2.79
C LYS A 150 29.81 14.12 -3.73
N LEU A 151 28.52 14.10 -3.40
CA LEU A 151 27.50 14.84 -4.15
C LEU A 151 27.56 16.35 -3.85
N SER A 152 27.15 17.17 -4.81
CA SER A 152 27.18 18.63 -4.73
C SER A 152 26.32 19.22 -3.59
N SER A 153 25.15 18.62 -3.31
CA SER A 153 24.21 19.10 -2.29
C SER A 153 23.32 17.96 -1.78
N ASP A 154 22.78 18.12 -0.56
CA ASP A 154 21.74 17.24 -0.02
C ASP A 154 20.31 17.77 -0.28
N HIS A 155 20.20 18.94 -0.92
CA HIS A 155 18.94 19.57 -1.31
C HIS A 155 19.03 20.07 -2.76
N ILE A 156 18.05 19.71 -3.58
CA ILE A 156 17.95 20.14 -4.99
C ILE A 156 16.93 21.27 -5.08
N PRO A 157 17.32 22.50 -5.46
CA PRO A 157 16.36 23.59 -5.65
C PRO A 157 15.43 23.30 -6.84
N VAL A 158 14.16 23.65 -6.69
CA VAL A 158 13.16 23.55 -7.76
C VAL A 158 13.27 24.77 -8.67
N LEU A 159 13.48 24.53 -9.96
CA LEU A 159 13.62 25.55 -10.99
C LEU A 159 12.25 25.91 -11.56
N TYR A 160 11.93 27.21 -11.60
CA TYR A 160 10.68 27.72 -12.15
C TYR A 160 10.89 28.43 -13.48
N ARG A 161 9.99 28.21 -14.43
CA ARG A 161 9.97 28.97 -15.68
C ARG A 161 9.17 30.25 -15.51
N SER A 162 9.84 31.40 -15.66
CA SER A 162 9.14 32.68 -15.78
C SER A 162 8.35 32.73 -17.08
N SER A 163 7.02 32.77 -16.97
CA SER A 163 6.14 33.11 -18.08
C SER A 163 6.49 34.52 -18.60
N GLY A 164 7.03 34.60 -19.81
CA GLY A 164 7.62 35.82 -20.34
C GLY A 164 6.65 37.01 -20.43
N LYS A 165 6.97 38.08 -19.70
CA LYS A 165 6.67 39.48 -20.08
C LYS A 165 7.80 40.48 -19.81
N ASP A 166 9.01 40.02 -19.49
CA ASP A 166 10.21 40.88 -19.39
C ASP A 166 11.29 40.44 -20.39
N LYS A 167 11.02 40.67 -21.68
CA LYS A 167 12.09 40.75 -22.70
C LYS A 167 12.59 42.19 -22.74
N LYS A 168 13.49 42.56 -21.81
CA LYS A 168 14.50 43.61 -21.98
C LYS A 168 15.52 43.49 -20.86
N SER A 169 16.79 43.33 -21.25
CA SER A 169 17.98 43.12 -20.42
C SER A 169 18.16 41.69 -19.89
N CYS A 170 18.83 40.84 -20.69
CA CYS A 170 20.02 40.06 -20.31
C CYS A 170 20.31 39.03 -21.40
N ASN A 171 21.34 39.29 -22.22
CA ASN A 171 21.96 38.27 -23.06
C ASN A 171 22.79 37.35 -22.16
N SER A 172 22.15 36.33 -21.60
CA SER A 172 22.85 35.19 -21.01
C SER A 172 21.94 33.97 -21.08
N ILE A 173 22.37 32.97 -21.85
CA ILE A 173 21.94 31.57 -21.75
C ILE A 173 21.86 31.23 -20.24
N PRO A 174 20.79 30.57 -19.73
CA PRO A 174 20.85 30.03 -18.38
C PRO A 174 21.85 28.87 -18.43
N ARG A 175 23.11 29.15 -18.13
CA ARG A 175 24.07 28.13 -17.76
C ARG A 175 23.46 27.39 -16.58
N THR A 176 23.44 26.07 -16.65
CA THR A 176 23.25 25.18 -15.51
C THR A 176 24.30 25.55 -14.46
N ASP A 177 23.96 26.49 -13.58
CA ASP A 177 24.84 26.89 -12.48
C ASP A 177 25.10 25.67 -11.61
N GLN A 178 26.35 25.48 -11.21
CA GLN A 178 26.80 24.38 -10.35
C GLN A 178 25.98 24.27 -9.05
N ASP A 179 25.32 25.35 -8.63
CA ASP A 179 24.53 25.38 -7.40
C ASP A 179 23.08 24.87 -7.56
N THR A 180 22.65 24.53 -8.78
CA THR A 180 21.24 24.18 -9.07
C THR A 180 20.97 22.71 -9.36
N CYS A 181 22.03 21.92 -9.57
CA CYS A 181 21.91 20.51 -9.97
C CYS A 181 22.63 19.60 -8.97
N LEU A 182 22.13 18.37 -8.85
CA LEU A 182 22.82 17.30 -8.12
C LEU A 182 23.80 16.57 -9.06
N PHE A 183 25.08 16.53 -8.71
CA PHE A 183 26.12 15.82 -9.45
C PHE A 183 27.29 15.44 -8.52
N PRO A 184 28.10 14.43 -8.88
CA PRO A 184 29.35 14.13 -8.19
C PRO A 184 30.37 15.27 -8.34
N VAL A 185 31.00 15.65 -7.23
CA VAL A 185 32.10 16.62 -7.21
C VAL A 185 33.39 15.93 -7.70
N ASP A 186 34.20 16.65 -8.46
CA ASP A 186 35.50 16.25 -9.02
C ASP A 186 35.50 15.19 -10.15
N GLU A 187 34.53 14.27 -10.16
CA GLU A 187 34.44 13.18 -11.14
C GLU A 187 33.05 13.09 -11.78
N LYS A 188 32.88 12.27 -12.82
CA LYS A 188 31.60 12.11 -13.55
C LYS A 188 30.81 10.85 -13.19
N ALA A 189 31.39 9.93 -12.43
CA ALA A 189 30.76 8.64 -12.13
C ALA A 189 29.55 8.80 -11.18
N VAL A 190 28.36 8.52 -11.69
CA VAL A 190 27.10 8.56 -10.93
C VAL A 190 26.06 7.65 -11.57
N GLU A 191 25.25 7.02 -10.73
CA GLU A 191 24.12 6.19 -11.13
C GLU A 191 22.82 6.75 -10.52
N TYR A 192 21.78 6.79 -11.35
CA TYR A 192 20.45 7.24 -10.97
C TYR A 192 19.43 6.13 -11.19
N PHE A 193 18.54 5.93 -10.21
CA PHE A 193 17.56 4.85 -10.20
C PHE A 193 16.15 5.43 -10.10
N PHE A 194 15.43 5.51 -11.21
CA PHE A 194 14.01 5.89 -11.19
C PHE A 194 13.15 4.70 -10.80
N ALA A 195 12.28 4.88 -9.80
CA ALA A 195 11.36 3.83 -9.37
C ALA A 195 10.04 4.41 -8.85
N SER A 196 8.95 3.66 -8.99
CA SER A 196 7.69 3.99 -8.35
C SER A 196 7.60 3.51 -6.89
N ASP A 197 8.51 2.62 -6.47
CA ASP A 197 8.57 2.07 -5.12
C ASP A 197 10.04 1.96 -4.67
N ALA A 198 10.29 2.21 -3.37
CA ALA A 198 11.64 2.22 -2.80
C ALA A 198 12.31 0.83 -2.78
N SER A 199 11.52 -0.24 -2.80
CA SER A 199 12.02 -1.63 -2.79
C SER A 199 12.92 -1.96 -3.98
N ALA A 200 12.68 -1.35 -5.15
CA ALA A 200 13.51 -1.54 -6.34
C ALA A 200 14.84 -0.77 -6.29
N VAL A 201 15.02 0.16 -5.34
CA VAL A 201 16.19 1.03 -5.23
C VAL A 201 17.11 0.62 -4.09
N ILE A 202 16.54 0.04 -3.02
CA ILE A 202 17.26 -0.18 -1.76
C ILE A 202 18.47 -1.13 -1.87
N GLU A 203 18.45 -2.05 -2.84
CA GLU A 203 19.60 -2.94 -3.10
C GLU A 203 20.81 -2.19 -3.68
N HIS A 204 20.57 -1.04 -4.32
CA HIS A 204 21.60 -0.21 -4.92
C HIS A 204 21.99 0.97 -4.01
N THR A 205 21.01 1.67 -3.43
CA THR A 205 21.25 2.85 -2.60
C THR A 205 20.09 3.12 -1.63
N ASN A 206 20.40 3.66 -0.46
CA ASN A 206 19.40 4.15 0.50
C ASN A 206 19.16 5.66 0.40
N ARG A 207 19.88 6.37 -0.50
CA ARG A 207 19.71 7.81 -0.74
C ARG A 207 18.70 8.05 -1.84
N VAL A 208 17.54 8.60 -1.49
CA VAL A 208 16.45 8.81 -2.43
C VAL A 208 15.89 10.22 -2.39
N ILE A 209 15.29 10.63 -3.51
CA ILE A 209 14.58 11.89 -3.68
C ILE A 209 13.15 11.54 -4.06
N PHE A 210 12.19 11.92 -3.21
CA PHE A 210 10.77 11.79 -3.52
C PHE A 210 10.33 12.98 -4.38
N LEU A 211 9.77 12.69 -5.56
CA LEU A 211 9.18 13.72 -6.41
C LEU A 211 7.77 14.06 -5.89
N GLU A 212 7.36 15.29 -6.17
CA GLU A 212 6.02 15.79 -5.91
C GLU A 212 5.26 15.96 -7.23
N ASP A 213 3.96 16.21 -7.13
CA ASP A 213 3.12 16.47 -8.29
C ASP A 213 3.64 17.66 -9.11
N ASP A 214 3.65 17.49 -10.43
CA ASP A 214 4.18 18.43 -11.44
C ASP A 214 5.69 18.71 -11.35
N ASP A 215 6.45 17.93 -10.58
CA ASP A 215 7.90 17.93 -10.70
C ASP A 215 8.32 17.25 -12.00
N VAL A 216 9.25 17.88 -12.72
CA VAL A 216 9.92 17.33 -13.90
C VAL A 216 11.40 17.19 -13.57
N ALA A 217 11.82 15.98 -13.20
CA ALA A 217 13.19 15.64 -12.93
C ALA A 217 13.90 15.26 -14.24
N ALA A 218 15.02 15.91 -14.54
CA ALA A 218 15.79 15.68 -15.74
C ALA A 218 17.25 15.39 -15.41
N VAL A 219 17.78 14.29 -15.93
CA VAL A 219 19.20 13.93 -15.89
C VAL A 219 19.81 14.28 -17.25
N VAL A 220 20.67 15.28 -17.27
CA VAL A 220 21.35 15.78 -18.49
C VAL A 220 22.84 15.85 -18.20
N GLU A 221 23.67 15.23 -19.05
CA GLU A 221 25.13 15.11 -18.83
C GLU A 221 25.51 14.56 -17.44
N GLY A 222 24.72 13.61 -16.92
CA GLY A 222 24.93 13.05 -15.57
C GLY A 222 24.61 14.00 -14.42
N ARG A 223 23.93 15.13 -14.69
CA ARG A 223 23.48 16.10 -13.68
C ARG A 223 21.98 16.05 -13.54
N LEU A 224 21.49 15.91 -12.32
CA LEU A 224 20.07 15.89 -12.02
C LEU A 224 19.56 17.30 -11.66
N SER A 225 18.49 17.74 -12.31
CA SER A 225 17.78 18.99 -12.03
C SER A 225 16.27 18.74 -11.93
N ILE A 226 15.57 19.57 -11.15
CA ILE A 226 14.10 19.46 -10.96
C ILE A 226 13.45 20.77 -11.39
N HIS A 227 12.51 20.68 -12.32
CA HIS A 227 11.79 21.82 -12.90
C HIS A 227 10.31 21.76 -12.53
N ARG A 228 9.68 22.93 -12.40
CA ARG A 228 8.23 23.07 -12.19
C ARG A 228 7.71 24.28 -12.94
N ILE A 229 6.51 24.15 -13.51
CA ILE A 229 5.91 25.19 -14.37
C ILE A 229 5.30 26.34 -13.56
N LYS A 230 4.63 26.02 -12.44
CA LYS A 230 3.95 27.00 -11.58
C LYS A 230 4.43 26.86 -10.14
N ARG A 231 4.48 28.00 -9.44
CA ARG A 231 4.71 28.02 -7.99
C ARG A 231 3.36 28.08 -7.29
N SER A 232 3.05 27.06 -6.50
CA SER A 232 1.86 27.05 -5.64
C SER A 232 2.22 27.53 -4.23
N ALA A 233 1.24 28.13 -3.54
CA ALA A 233 1.42 28.56 -2.16
C ALA A 233 1.54 27.32 -1.25
N GLY A 234 2.70 27.14 -0.61
CA GLY A 234 3.00 25.96 0.23
C GLY A 234 4.07 25.02 -0.34
N ASP A 235 4.50 25.22 -1.59
CA ASP A 235 5.55 24.40 -2.20
C ASP A 235 6.90 24.63 -1.51
N TYR A 236 7.54 23.54 -1.07
CA TYR A 236 8.92 23.61 -0.62
C TYR A 236 9.84 23.93 -1.81
N PRO A 237 10.74 24.91 -1.67
CA PRO A 237 11.59 25.40 -2.76
C PRO A 237 12.68 24.41 -3.18
N ALA A 238 12.82 23.29 -2.46
CA ALA A 238 13.82 22.27 -2.74
C ALA A 238 13.29 20.87 -2.41
N ARG A 239 13.89 19.85 -3.03
CA ARG A 239 13.71 18.44 -2.68
C ARG A 239 14.91 17.96 -1.89
N ALA A 240 14.66 17.43 -0.70
CA ALA A 240 15.71 16.87 0.15
C ALA A 240 16.07 15.45 -0.31
N ILE A 241 17.36 15.12 -0.26
CA ILE A 241 17.84 13.76 -0.38
C ILE A 241 17.66 13.10 0.99
N GLN A 242 16.76 12.12 1.05
CA GLN A 242 16.42 11.41 2.27
C GLN A 242 17.19 10.08 2.33
N THR A 243 17.54 9.66 3.55
CA THR A 243 18.09 8.32 3.79
C THR A 243 16.97 7.40 4.24
N LEU A 244 16.69 6.36 3.45
CA LEU A 244 15.70 5.35 3.80
C LEU A 244 16.19 4.54 5.01
N GLN A 245 15.30 4.33 5.98
CA GLN A 245 15.52 3.43 7.13
C GLN A 245 15.14 1.98 6.82
N MET A 246 14.99 1.65 5.53
CA MET A 246 14.62 0.32 5.08
C MET A 246 15.89 -0.51 4.85
N GLU A 247 15.86 -1.78 5.25
CA GLU A 247 16.98 -2.71 5.03
C GLU A 247 16.61 -3.75 3.96
N LEU A 248 17.60 -4.17 3.16
CA LEU A 248 17.40 -5.17 2.11
C LEU A 248 16.79 -6.48 2.64
N GLN A 249 17.16 -6.89 3.86
CA GLN A 249 16.63 -8.10 4.51
C GLN A 249 15.11 -8.05 4.71
N GLN A 250 14.54 -6.85 4.86
CA GLN A 250 13.10 -6.68 5.05
C GLN A 250 12.30 -7.01 3.78
N ILE A 251 12.90 -6.86 2.60
CA ILE A 251 12.26 -7.16 1.30
C ILE A 251 12.65 -8.53 0.71
N MET A 252 13.48 -9.31 1.41
CA MET A 252 13.86 -10.67 1.01
C MET A 252 13.04 -11.74 1.75
N LYS A 253 12.80 -12.91 1.14
CA LYS A 253 12.08 -14.02 1.80
C LYS A 253 12.85 -14.63 2.98
N GLY A 254 14.18 -14.52 2.98
CA GLY A 254 15.02 -15.17 3.99
C GLY A 254 14.87 -16.69 3.97
N ASN A 255 14.59 -17.29 5.13
CA ASN A 255 14.42 -18.75 5.27
C ASN A 255 12.98 -19.23 4.97
N PHE A 256 12.08 -18.33 4.57
CA PHE A 256 10.69 -18.67 4.28
C PHE A 256 10.46 -18.99 2.80
N SER A 257 9.44 -19.80 2.52
CA SER A 257 9.09 -20.18 1.15
C SER A 257 8.35 -19.05 0.40
N ALA A 258 7.61 -18.23 1.13
CA ALA A 258 6.75 -17.16 0.62
C ALA A 258 6.85 -15.90 1.48
N PHE A 259 6.59 -14.73 0.89
CA PHE A 259 6.51 -13.46 1.61
C PHE A 259 5.36 -13.46 2.60
N MET A 260 4.18 -13.95 2.21
CA MET A 260 3.05 -14.05 3.11
C MET A 260 3.40 -14.89 4.36
N GLN A 261 4.13 -16.00 4.18
CA GLN A 261 4.58 -16.82 5.29
C GLN A 261 5.53 -16.05 6.22
N LYS A 262 6.56 -15.41 5.64
CA LYS A 262 7.49 -14.55 6.39
C LYS A 262 6.73 -13.52 7.21
N GLU A 263 5.82 -12.79 6.58
CA GLU A 263 5.09 -11.68 7.19
C GLU A 263 4.16 -12.13 8.32
N ILE A 264 3.52 -13.30 8.19
CA ILE A 264 2.73 -13.90 9.27
C ILE A 264 3.64 -14.19 10.48
N PHE A 265 4.81 -14.80 10.25
CA PHE A 265 5.73 -15.19 11.31
C PHE A 265 6.53 -14.02 11.90
N GLU A 266 6.62 -12.89 11.19
CA GLU A 266 7.22 -11.62 11.66
C GLU A 266 6.28 -10.79 12.55
N GLN A 267 4.99 -11.15 12.68
CA GLN A 267 4.02 -10.40 13.50
C GLN A 267 4.45 -10.12 14.95
N PRO A 268 5.16 -11.01 15.68
CA PRO A 268 5.70 -10.68 16.99
C PRO A 268 6.63 -9.47 16.96
N GLU A 269 7.49 -9.36 15.94
CA GLU A 269 8.45 -8.28 15.80
C GLU A 269 7.78 -7.00 15.27
N SER A 270 6.87 -7.12 14.30
CA SER A 270 6.15 -5.98 13.74
C SER A 270 5.30 -5.28 14.80
N VAL A 271 4.62 -6.03 15.67
CA VAL A 271 3.84 -5.49 16.79
C VAL A 271 4.74 -4.74 17.78
N VAL A 272 5.92 -5.29 18.10
CA VAL A 272 6.92 -4.59 18.94
C VAL A 272 7.40 -3.30 18.27
N ASN A 273 7.68 -3.33 16.96
CA ASN A 273 8.12 -2.17 16.20
C ASN A 273 7.04 -1.07 16.13
N THR A 274 5.76 -1.46 16.08
CA THR A 274 4.63 -0.54 16.15
C THR A 274 4.55 0.17 17.51
N MET A 275 4.86 -0.53 18.61
CA MET A 275 4.85 0.03 19.97
C MET A 275 6.14 0.76 20.37
N ARG A 276 7.25 0.51 19.66
CA ARG A 276 8.59 1.01 19.99
C ARG A 276 8.61 2.53 20.09
N GLY A 277 9.08 3.04 21.23
CA GLY A 277 9.15 4.48 21.51
C GLY A 277 7.80 5.16 21.74
N ARG A 278 6.69 4.41 21.64
CA ARG A 278 5.34 4.91 21.86
C ARG A 278 4.81 4.47 23.20
N VAL A 279 4.94 3.20 23.57
CA VAL A 279 4.44 2.65 24.84
C VAL A 279 5.57 2.52 25.87
N ASN A 280 5.42 3.21 27.01
CA ASN A 280 6.28 3.02 28.18
C ASN A 280 5.63 2.01 29.14
N PHE A 281 6.19 0.80 29.18
CA PHE A 281 5.71 -0.30 30.02
C PHE A 281 6.12 -0.20 31.50
N ASP A 282 7.09 0.66 31.85
CA ASP A 282 7.55 0.81 33.24
C ASP A 282 6.61 1.73 34.03
N ASP A 283 6.23 2.85 33.44
CA ASP A 283 5.38 3.84 34.11
C ASP A 283 3.89 3.69 33.74
N ASN A 284 3.54 2.79 32.81
CA ASN A 284 2.19 2.62 32.24
C ASN A 284 1.53 3.93 31.75
N THR A 285 2.31 4.98 31.47
CA THR A 285 1.82 6.36 31.30
C THR A 285 2.29 7.02 30.02
N GLY A 286 3.36 6.56 29.39
CA GLY A 286 3.82 7.12 28.14
C GLY A 286 3.15 6.44 26.96
N ILE A 287 2.10 7.05 26.38
CA ILE A 287 1.80 6.89 24.95
C ILE A 287 2.29 8.16 24.28
N LEU A 288 3.56 8.17 23.88
CA LEU A 288 4.19 9.30 23.20
C LEU A 288 3.86 9.22 21.71
N LEU A 289 2.62 9.54 21.38
CA LEU A 289 2.23 9.93 20.05
C LEU A 289 2.35 11.45 20.00
N SER A 290 3.27 11.98 19.18
CA SER A 290 3.28 13.40 18.83
C SER A 290 2.07 13.71 17.94
N LEU A 291 0.89 13.68 18.54
CA LEU A 291 -0.36 14.07 17.94
C LEU A 291 -0.90 15.22 18.79
N HIS A 292 -0.89 16.42 18.24
CA HIS A 292 -1.99 17.32 18.57
C HIS A 292 -3.16 16.81 17.73
N LEU A 293 -4.34 16.77 18.36
CA LEU A 293 -5.68 16.67 17.76
C LEU A 293 -6.50 15.41 18.16
N SER A 294 -7.80 15.68 18.33
CA SER A 294 -8.94 14.81 18.71
C SER A 294 -9.38 13.87 17.57
N GLU A 295 -10.39 13.00 17.79
CA GLU A 295 -10.53 11.61 17.29
C GLU A 295 -11.42 11.27 16.09
N ARG A 296 -11.07 10.22 15.31
CA ARG A 296 -11.85 9.14 14.57
C ARG A 296 -11.54 9.03 13.07
N GLU A 297 -11.62 7.91 12.32
CA GLU A 297 -12.08 6.48 12.39
C GLU A 297 -11.11 5.30 11.94
N THR A 298 -11.34 4.05 12.37
CA THR A 298 -11.09 2.90 11.46
C THR A 298 -11.98 1.68 11.66
N TYR A 299 -12.35 1.11 10.52
CA TYR A 299 -12.58 -0.30 10.24
C TYR A 299 -11.79 -1.31 11.06
N HIS A 300 -12.53 -2.00 11.92
CA HIS A 300 -12.33 -3.37 12.43
C HIS A 300 -12.03 -3.60 13.92
N GLU A 301 -11.94 -2.58 14.79
CA GLU A 301 -12.12 -2.78 16.25
C GLU A 301 -12.87 -1.61 16.93
N LEU A 302 -14.16 -1.56 16.62
CA LEU A 302 -15.10 -0.50 17.02
C LEU A 302 -15.30 -0.38 18.54
N TYR A 303 -15.40 -1.52 19.22
CA TYR A 303 -15.87 -1.53 20.61
C TYR A 303 -14.91 -0.83 21.57
N VAL A 304 -13.60 -0.97 21.37
CA VAL A 304 -12.60 -0.39 22.27
C VAL A 304 -12.46 1.12 22.07
N LEU A 305 -12.60 1.60 20.83
CA LEU A 305 -12.62 3.04 20.56
C LEU A 305 -13.86 3.65 21.20
N GLU A 306 -15.05 3.10 20.95
CA GLU A 306 -16.30 3.57 21.61
C GLU A 306 -16.21 3.50 23.14
N GLU A 307 -15.67 2.41 23.70
CA GLU A 307 -15.50 2.21 25.15
C GLU A 307 -14.59 3.27 25.78
N LEU A 308 -13.40 3.49 25.21
CA LEU A 308 -12.37 4.33 25.84
C LEU A 308 -12.59 5.83 25.57
N THR A 309 -13.21 6.16 24.44
CA THR A 309 -13.42 7.55 24.04
C THR A 309 -14.83 8.08 24.35
N GLU A 310 -15.83 7.20 24.46
CA GLU A 310 -17.26 7.52 24.62
C GLU A 310 -17.88 8.37 23.50
N LEU A 311 -17.21 8.50 22.36
CA LEU A 311 -17.73 9.21 21.19
C LEU A 311 -18.36 8.20 20.17
N PRO A 312 -19.25 8.62 19.26
CA PRO A 312 -19.95 7.73 18.30
C PRO A 312 -19.09 7.32 17.09
N VAL A 313 -18.61 6.07 17.02
CA VAL A 313 -17.63 5.67 15.98
C VAL A 313 -18.38 5.16 14.75
N MET A 314 -18.16 5.82 13.61
CA MET A 314 -18.62 5.33 12.32
C MET A 314 -17.45 4.71 11.56
N VAL A 315 -17.80 3.84 10.62
CA VAL A 315 -16.88 3.01 9.87
C VAL A 315 -17.53 2.95 8.50
N GLU A 316 -16.98 3.65 7.49
CA GLU A 316 -17.48 3.75 6.09
C GLU A 316 -16.53 3.27 4.95
N LEU A 317 -16.99 2.36 4.08
CA LEU A 317 -16.17 1.80 3.01
C LEU A 317 -15.91 2.95 2.05
N ALA A 318 -14.64 3.24 1.73
CA ALA A 318 -14.29 4.50 1.06
C ALA A 318 -15.06 4.74 -0.25
N SER A 319 -15.35 3.69 -1.02
CA SER A 319 -16.19 3.76 -2.22
C SER A 319 -17.65 4.13 -1.91
N ASP A 320 -18.32 3.40 -1.03
CA ASP A 320 -19.71 3.69 -0.63
C ASP A 320 -19.83 5.07 0.06
N PHE A 321 -18.81 5.46 0.82
CA PHE A 321 -18.73 6.76 1.48
C PHE A 321 -18.82 7.92 0.47
N LEU A 322 -18.06 7.81 -0.63
CA LEU A 322 -18.03 8.76 -1.74
C LEU A 322 -19.34 8.72 -2.53
N ASP A 323 -19.83 7.53 -2.88
CA ASP A 323 -21.07 7.36 -3.66
C ASP A 323 -22.28 7.98 -2.97
N ARG A 324 -22.40 7.80 -1.65
CA ARG A 324 -23.50 8.35 -0.86
C ARG A 324 -23.34 9.84 -0.57
N ASN A 325 -22.20 10.45 -0.92
CA ASN A 325 -21.85 11.80 -0.51
C ASN A 325 -22.07 12.00 1.00
N THR A 326 -21.42 11.15 1.79
CA THR A 326 -21.68 11.06 3.22
C THR A 326 -21.50 12.44 3.90
N PRO A 327 -22.43 12.86 4.79
CA PRO A 327 -22.29 14.11 5.52
C PRO A 327 -21.05 14.11 6.42
N VAL A 328 -20.23 15.14 6.31
CA VAL A 328 -19.05 15.36 7.16
C VAL A 328 -19.08 16.80 7.66
N PHE A 329 -18.79 16.97 8.94
CA PHE A 329 -18.82 18.23 9.68
C PHE A 329 -17.40 18.64 10.11
N ARG A 330 -17.26 19.85 10.65
CA ARG A 330 -15.95 20.43 11.02
C ARG A 330 -15.40 19.88 12.33
N ASP A 331 -16.29 19.42 13.19
CA ASP A 331 -16.01 18.75 14.47
C ASP A 331 -15.76 17.26 14.29
N ASP A 332 -15.99 16.74 13.08
CA ASP A 332 -15.60 15.38 12.73
C ASP A 332 -14.09 15.29 12.58
N VAL A 333 -13.61 14.07 12.83
CA VAL A 333 -12.27 13.67 12.50
C VAL A 333 -12.40 12.41 11.66
N CYS A 334 -11.54 12.33 10.65
CA CYS A 334 -11.52 11.24 9.72
C CYS A 334 -10.12 10.63 9.73
N PHE A 335 -10.03 9.35 10.06
CA PHE A 335 -8.78 8.59 10.04
C PHE A 335 -8.81 7.80 8.73
N PHE A 336 -7.68 7.79 8.04
CA PHE A 336 -7.51 7.10 6.78
C PHE A 336 -6.50 6.00 6.97
N ILE A 337 -6.98 4.76 6.98
CA ILE A 337 -6.13 3.58 7.13
C ILE A 337 -5.82 2.99 5.79
N SER A 338 -4.53 2.99 5.46
CA SER A 338 -4.05 2.39 4.24
C SER A 338 -2.61 1.94 4.45
N GLN A 339 -2.35 0.65 4.21
CA GLN A 339 -0.98 0.11 4.26
C GLN A 339 -0.09 0.87 3.28
N SER A 340 -0.54 1.01 2.03
CA SER A 340 0.22 1.67 0.96
C SER A 340 0.23 3.20 1.10
N GLY A 341 -0.85 3.77 1.63
CA GLY A 341 -1.08 5.22 1.64
C GLY A 341 -1.43 5.82 0.28
N GLU A 342 -1.73 4.96 -0.72
CA GLU A 342 -1.97 5.32 -2.12
C GLU A 342 -3.31 4.77 -2.66
N THR A 343 -4.13 4.13 -1.81
CA THR A 343 -5.42 3.57 -2.24
C THR A 343 -6.33 4.69 -2.76
N ALA A 344 -6.79 4.58 -4.01
CA ALA A 344 -7.50 5.65 -4.72
C ALA A 344 -8.74 6.16 -3.97
N ASP A 345 -9.68 5.25 -3.64
CA ASP A 345 -10.91 5.61 -2.91
C ASP A 345 -10.62 6.25 -1.55
N SER A 346 -9.64 5.73 -0.81
CA SER A 346 -9.26 6.27 0.49
C SER A 346 -8.65 7.67 0.37
N LEU A 347 -7.85 7.93 -0.67
CA LEU A 347 -7.27 9.24 -0.95
C LEU A 347 -8.34 10.25 -1.39
N MET A 348 -9.32 9.81 -2.19
CA MET A 348 -10.45 10.65 -2.59
C MET A 348 -11.36 10.97 -1.40
N ALA A 349 -11.65 10.00 -0.54
CA ALA A 349 -12.36 10.22 0.72
C ALA A 349 -11.61 11.21 1.63
N LEU A 350 -10.28 11.12 1.69
CA LEU A 350 -9.44 12.09 2.41
C LEU A 350 -9.65 13.51 1.89
N ARG A 351 -9.52 13.72 0.59
CA ARG A 351 -9.72 15.04 -0.03
C ARG A 351 -11.14 15.56 0.20
N TYR A 352 -12.15 14.69 0.08
CA TYR A 352 -13.56 14.99 0.36
C TYR A 352 -13.78 15.49 1.80
N CYS A 353 -13.15 14.85 2.79
CA CYS A 353 -13.24 15.27 4.20
C CYS A 353 -12.48 16.58 4.45
N LYS A 354 -11.31 16.77 3.84
CA LYS A 354 -10.53 18.02 3.95
C LYS A 354 -11.28 19.22 3.40
N GLU A 355 -11.98 19.07 2.27
CA GLU A 355 -12.83 20.15 1.71
C GLU A 355 -13.91 20.62 2.69
N ARG A 356 -14.37 19.72 3.57
CA ARG A 356 -15.37 20.02 4.62
C ARG A 356 -14.75 20.50 5.92
N SER A 357 -13.43 20.67 5.95
CA SER A 357 -12.64 21.12 7.09
C SER A 357 -12.75 20.21 8.32
N ALA A 358 -12.99 18.91 8.09
CA ALA A 358 -12.79 17.90 9.13
C ALA A 358 -11.29 17.74 9.39
N LEU A 359 -10.96 17.35 10.62
CA LEU A 359 -9.60 16.97 10.95
C LEU A 359 -9.26 15.63 10.30
N THR A 360 -8.08 15.52 9.70
CA THR A 360 -7.68 14.29 9.00
C THR A 360 -6.44 13.65 9.58
N VAL A 361 -6.52 12.34 9.82
CA VAL A 361 -5.44 11.57 10.46
C VAL A 361 -5.05 10.34 9.65
N GLY A 362 -3.80 10.25 9.19
CA GLY A 362 -3.35 9.13 8.36
C GLY A 362 -2.73 8.00 9.18
N ILE A 363 -3.23 6.77 9.12
CA ILE A 363 -2.56 5.59 9.68
C ILE A 363 -2.02 4.74 8.53
N THR A 364 -0.71 4.86 8.31
CA THR A 364 -0.05 4.34 7.10
C THR A 364 1.19 3.52 7.42
N ASN A 365 1.64 2.69 6.47
CA ASN A 365 2.89 1.92 6.60
C ASN A 365 3.97 2.34 5.58
N THR A 366 3.69 3.35 4.76
CA THR A 366 4.60 3.87 3.74
C THR A 366 4.90 5.33 4.05
N VAL A 367 6.16 5.62 4.39
CA VAL A 367 6.64 6.99 4.62
C VAL A 367 6.55 7.80 3.33
N GLY A 368 5.99 9.01 3.41
CA GLY A 368 5.91 9.93 2.27
C GLY A 368 4.82 9.60 1.24
N SER A 369 3.95 8.64 1.55
CA SER A 369 2.75 8.32 0.75
C SER A 369 1.77 9.50 0.69
N SER A 370 0.92 9.53 -0.35
CA SER A 370 -0.06 10.60 -0.58
C SER A 370 -0.95 10.85 0.65
N ILE A 371 -1.52 9.79 1.25
CA ILE A 371 -2.32 9.93 2.48
C ILE A 371 -1.49 10.52 3.62
N SER A 372 -0.26 10.01 3.86
CA SER A 372 0.58 10.50 4.96
C SER A 372 0.97 11.99 4.83
N ARG A 373 1.05 12.49 3.60
CA ARG A 373 1.40 13.87 3.29
C ARG A 373 0.19 14.81 3.32
N GLU A 374 -0.96 14.32 2.86
CA GLU A 374 -2.17 15.14 2.76
C GLU A 374 -2.94 15.21 4.08
N THR A 375 -2.78 14.27 5.00
CA THR A 375 -3.42 14.33 6.33
C THR A 375 -2.80 15.40 7.25
N ASP A 376 -3.59 15.98 8.16
CA ASP A 376 -3.12 17.00 9.10
C ASP A 376 -2.14 16.43 10.13
N CYS A 377 -2.37 15.20 10.56
CA CYS A 377 -1.44 14.42 11.37
C CYS A 377 -1.53 12.93 11.01
N GLY A 378 -0.66 12.09 11.58
CA GLY A 378 -0.67 10.68 11.23
C GLY A 378 0.22 9.79 12.09
N VAL A 379 -0.01 8.50 12.00
CA VAL A 379 0.74 7.44 12.69
C VAL A 379 1.30 6.48 11.64
N HIS A 380 2.63 6.42 11.58
CA HIS A 380 3.29 5.38 10.80
C HIS A 380 3.29 4.06 11.60
N ILE A 381 2.61 3.02 11.15
CA ILE A 381 2.47 1.77 11.94
C ILE A 381 3.80 1.03 12.12
N ASN A 382 4.80 1.29 11.27
CA ASN A 382 6.15 0.76 11.38
C ASN A 382 6.22 -0.79 11.41
N ALA A 383 5.36 -1.44 10.61
CA ALA A 383 5.36 -2.90 10.47
C ALA A 383 6.51 -3.41 9.57
N GLY A 384 7.26 -2.48 8.95
CA GLY A 384 8.20 -2.76 7.88
C GLY A 384 7.50 -2.99 6.53
N PRO A 385 8.25 -3.10 5.43
CA PRO A 385 7.69 -3.42 4.12
C PRO A 385 6.88 -4.72 4.15
N GLU A 386 5.69 -4.67 3.57
CA GLU A 386 4.85 -5.84 3.31
C GLU A 386 4.90 -6.08 1.81
N ILE A 387 5.38 -7.23 1.35
CA ILE A 387 5.55 -7.61 -0.06
C ILE A 387 4.42 -8.53 -0.50
N GLY A 388 3.90 -9.37 0.41
CA GLY A 388 2.73 -10.20 0.15
C GLY A 388 1.53 -9.37 -0.32
N VAL A 389 0.77 -9.90 -1.29
CA VAL A 389 -0.43 -9.21 -1.80
C VAL A 389 -1.52 -9.14 -0.74
N ALA A 390 -1.67 -10.19 0.06
CA ALA A 390 -2.62 -10.20 1.16
C ALA A 390 -2.00 -9.61 2.42
N SER A 391 -2.60 -8.53 2.94
CA SER A 391 -2.20 -7.90 4.20
C SER A 391 -2.24 -8.89 5.37
N THR A 392 -1.19 -8.90 6.20
CA THR A 392 -1.10 -9.74 7.40
C THR A 392 -0.59 -8.93 8.58
N LYS A 393 0.72 -8.64 8.62
CA LYS A 393 1.34 -7.84 9.68
C LYS A 393 0.84 -6.40 9.69
N ALA A 394 0.50 -5.84 8.53
CA ALA A 394 -0.09 -4.50 8.46
C ALA A 394 -1.45 -4.45 9.18
N TYR A 395 -2.32 -5.46 9.02
CA TYR A 395 -3.60 -5.55 9.75
C TYR A 395 -3.37 -5.54 11.27
N THR A 396 -2.50 -6.41 11.80
CA THR A 396 -2.24 -6.46 13.25
C THR A 396 -1.55 -5.21 13.78
N SER A 397 -0.68 -4.57 12.99
CA SER A 397 -0.04 -3.32 13.39
C SER A 397 -1.01 -2.13 13.33
N GLN A 398 -1.98 -2.12 12.42
CA GLN A 398 -3.07 -1.13 12.39
C GLN A 398 -3.97 -1.28 13.62
N PHE A 399 -4.33 -2.51 13.99
CA PHE A 399 -5.05 -2.83 15.23
C PHE A 399 -4.33 -2.21 16.44
N VAL A 400 -3.04 -2.52 16.62
CA VAL A 400 -2.26 -2.00 17.75
C VAL A 400 -2.16 -0.47 17.73
N ALA A 401 -2.02 0.15 16.54
CA ALA A 401 -2.01 1.61 16.41
C ALA A 401 -3.32 2.26 16.88
N LEU A 402 -4.47 1.66 16.56
CA LEU A 402 -5.79 2.14 16.99
C LEU A 402 -6.01 1.97 18.49
N ILE A 403 -5.55 0.84 19.06
CA ILE A 403 -5.58 0.64 20.51
C ILE A 403 -4.73 1.69 21.22
N MET A 404 -3.51 1.96 20.74
CA MET A 404 -2.66 3.00 21.31
C MET A 404 -3.32 4.38 21.23
N PHE A 405 -4.00 4.69 20.12
CA PHE A 405 -4.78 5.91 20.01
C PHE A 405 -5.93 5.97 21.04
N ALA A 406 -6.69 4.89 21.20
CA ALA A 406 -7.78 4.82 22.18
C ALA A 406 -7.27 5.00 23.63
N LEU A 407 -6.11 4.43 23.95
CA LEU A 407 -5.47 4.57 25.26
C LEU A 407 -4.93 5.99 25.53
N LEU A 408 -4.55 6.73 24.47
CA LEU A 408 -4.17 8.14 24.58
C LEU A 408 -5.39 9.00 24.93
N MET A 409 -6.55 8.73 24.31
CA MET A 409 -7.76 9.52 24.51
C MET A 409 -8.39 9.37 25.90
N CYS A 410 -8.14 8.24 26.57
CA CYS A 410 -8.66 7.99 27.92
C CYS A 410 -7.64 8.26 29.04
N ASP A 411 -6.45 8.80 28.73
CA ASP A 411 -5.35 8.99 29.69
C ASP A 411 -5.72 9.87 30.90
N ASP A 412 -6.51 10.93 30.69
CA ASP A 412 -6.91 11.84 31.77
C ASP A 412 -8.14 11.34 32.57
N ARG A 413 -8.72 10.19 32.19
CA ARG A 413 -9.90 9.64 32.86
C ARG A 413 -9.51 8.70 34.00
N ILE A 414 -9.78 9.12 35.23
CA ILE A 414 -9.49 8.33 36.44
C ILE A 414 -10.24 6.98 36.44
N SER A 415 -11.49 6.96 35.98
CA SER A 415 -12.31 5.74 35.92
C SER A 415 -11.75 4.68 34.96
N MET A 416 -11.05 5.10 33.90
CA MET A 416 -10.51 4.21 32.88
C MET A 416 -9.08 3.74 33.17
N GLN A 417 -8.40 4.26 34.21
CA GLN A 417 -7.04 3.85 34.55
C GLN A 417 -6.87 2.35 34.81
N PRO A 418 -7.79 1.64 35.50
CA PRO A 418 -7.67 0.19 35.66
C PRO A 418 -7.72 -0.55 34.32
N ARG A 419 -8.66 -0.17 33.45
CA ARG A 419 -8.84 -0.74 32.11
C ARG A 419 -7.63 -0.45 31.21
N ARG A 420 -7.11 0.77 31.25
CA ARG A 420 -5.90 1.17 30.53
C ARG A 420 -4.68 0.35 30.95
N ARG A 421 -4.46 0.15 32.27
CA ARG A 421 -3.37 -0.70 32.77
C ARG A 421 -3.50 -2.15 32.34
N GLU A 422 -4.71 -2.69 32.35
CA GLU A 422 -4.99 -4.04 31.84
C GLU A 422 -4.57 -4.16 30.37
N ILE A 423 -5.01 -3.22 29.52
CA ILE A 423 -4.69 -3.23 28.08
C ILE A 423 -3.18 -3.05 27.85
N ILE A 424 -2.51 -2.13 28.55
CA ILE A 424 -1.05 -1.93 28.42
C ILE A 424 -0.28 -3.19 28.82
N GLN A 425 -0.71 -3.87 29.90
CA GLN A 425 -0.11 -5.14 30.31
C GLN A 425 -0.37 -6.24 29.27
N GLY A 426 -1.55 -6.24 28.63
CA GLY A 426 -1.86 -7.10 27.50
C GLY A 426 -0.93 -6.86 26.31
N LEU A 427 -0.72 -5.61 25.91
CA LEU A 427 0.22 -5.22 24.85
C LEU A 427 1.65 -5.65 25.15
N ARG A 428 2.06 -5.64 26.43
CA ARG A 428 3.40 -6.09 26.86
C ARG A 428 3.64 -7.57 26.56
N VAL A 429 2.65 -8.42 26.82
CA VAL A 429 2.77 -9.88 26.64
C VAL A 429 2.36 -10.35 25.25
N LEU A 430 1.64 -9.51 24.50
CA LEU A 430 1.09 -9.82 23.17
C LEU A 430 2.11 -10.43 22.19
N PRO A 431 3.36 -9.94 22.05
CA PRO A 431 4.33 -10.53 21.13
C PRO A 431 4.65 -12.00 21.44
N ASP A 432 4.72 -12.37 22.72
CA ASP A 432 5.00 -13.75 23.13
C ASP A 432 3.77 -14.64 22.97
N LEU A 433 2.56 -14.09 23.20
CA LEU A 433 1.31 -14.80 22.90
C LEU A 433 1.16 -15.07 21.39
N ILE A 434 1.56 -14.14 20.53
CA ILE A 434 1.60 -14.34 19.07
C ILE A 434 2.54 -15.50 18.72
N LYS A 435 3.74 -15.57 19.34
CA LYS A 435 4.66 -16.72 19.14
C LYS A 435 4.04 -18.05 19.57
N GLU A 436 3.29 -18.07 20.68
CA GLU A 436 2.55 -19.26 21.11
C GLU A 436 1.51 -19.67 20.05
N VAL A 437 0.75 -18.73 19.49
CA VAL A 437 -0.21 -19.02 18.42
C VAL A 437 0.49 -19.52 17.14
N LEU A 438 1.62 -18.93 16.75
CA LEU A 438 2.41 -19.37 15.60
C LEU A 438 2.95 -20.79 15.77
N SER A 439 3.14 -21.26 17.01
CA SER A 439 3.54 -22.65 17.27
C SER A 439 2.45 -23.69 16.93
N LEU A 440 1.21 -23.24 16.69
CA LEU A 440 0.08 -24.08 16.26
C LEU A 440 0.08 -24.38 14.76
N ASP A 441 1.11 -23.94 14.02
CA ASP A 441 1.22 -24.09 12.56
C ASP A 441 0.95 -25.53 12.09
N ASP A 442 1.57 -26.52 12.73
CA ASP A 442 1.39 -27.95 12.39
C ASP A 442 -0.07 -28.44 12.60
N GLU A 443 -0.77 -27.91 13.62
CA GLU A 443 -2.18 -28.26 13.85
C GLU A 443 -3.10 -27.64 12.80
N ILE A 444 -2.79 -26.42 12.38
CA ILE A 444 -3.52 -25.68 11.34
C ILE A 444 -3.26 -26.29 9.97
N GLN A 445 -2.03 -26.76 9.69
CA GLN A 445 -1.71 -27.48 8.46
C GLN A 445 -2.53 -28.78 8.34
N LYS A 446 -2.70 -29.53 9.43
CA LYS A 446 -3.58 -30.71 9.46
C LYS A 446 -5.04 -30.34 9.18
N LEU A 447 -5.50 -29.22 9.74
CA LEU A 447 -6.84 -28.72 9.47
C LEU A 447 -7.03 -28.31 8.01
N ALA A 448 -6.03 -27.65 7.41
CA ALA A 448 -6.05 -27.29 6.01
C ALA A 448 -6.18 -28.54 5.11
N ALA A 449 -5.51 -29.63 5.45
CA ALA A 449 -5.62 -30.91 4.75
C ALA A 449 -7.02 -31.55 4.85
N GLU A 450 -7.81 -31.23 5.86
CA GLU A 450 -9.22 -31.65 5.96
C GLU A 450 -10.16 -30.77 5.11
N LEU A 451 -9.81 -29.48 4.94
CA LEU A 451 -10.66 -28.47 4.31
C LEU A 451 -10.32 -28.16 2.83
N TYR A 452 -9.17 -28.60 2.32
CA TYR A 452 -8.68 -28.16 1.01
C TYR A 452 -9.60 -28.54 -0.16
N GLU A 453 -10.36 -29.63 -0.05
CA GLU A 453 -11.33 -30.08 -1.07
C GLU A 453 -12.66 -29.32 -1.01
N ASN A 454 -12.96 -28.65 0.10
CA ASN A 454 -14.23 -27.95 0.28
C ASN A 454 -14.32 -26.71 -0.61
N LYS A 455 -15.51 -26.47 -1.17
CA LYS A 455 -15.75 -25.30 -2.02
C LYS A 455 -16.07 -24.04 -1.23
N SER A 456 -16.65 -24.22 -0.04
CA SER A 456 -17.12 -23.13 0.80
C SER A 456 -16.76 -23.34 2.26
N VAL A 457 -16.63 -22.25 3.01
CA VAL A 457 -16.47 -22.25 4.46
C VAL A 457 -17.19 -21.04 5.06
N LEU A 458 -17.95 -21.26 6.13
CA LEU A 458 -18.58 -20.17 6.89
C LEU A 458 -17.76 -19.88 8.14
N ILE A 459 -17.45 -18.61 8.39
CA ILE A 459 -16.71 -18.19 9.60
C ILE A 459 -17.63 -17.34 10.46
N MET A 460 -17.83 -17.74 11.72
CA MET A 460 -18.82 -17.14 12.61
C MET A 460 -18.20 -16.60 13.89
N GLY A 461 -18.58 -15.39 14.27
CA GLY A 461 -18.08 -14.70 15.46
C GLY A 461 -18.98 -13.53 15.85
N ARG A 462 -18.70 -12.93 17.00
CA ARG A 462 -19.48 -11.83 17.56
C ARG A 462 -18.60 -10.88 18.37
N GLY A 463 -19.07 -9.65 18.58
CA GLY A 463 -18.36 -8.66 19.37
C GLY A 463 -17.01 -8.34 18.73
N TYR A 464 -15.94 -8.38 19.51
CA TYR A 464 -14.56 -8.19 19.06
C TYR A 464 -14.16 -9.13 17.91
N HIS A 465 -14.76 -10.31 17.82
CA HIS A 465 -14.39 -11.32 16.82
C HIS A 465 -15.18 -11.24 15.52
N TYR A 466 -16.12 -10.29 15.37
CA TYR A 466 -16.82 -10.12 14.09
C TYR A 466 -15.84 -9.71 12.98
N ALA A 467 -14.94 -8.77 13.29
CA ALA A 467 -13.87 -8.35 12.41
C ALA A 467 -12.95 -9.50 12.01
N THR A 468 -12.56 -10.33 12.99
CA THR A 468 -11.75 -11.53 12.74
C THR A 468 -12.41 -12.46 11.73
N CYS A 469 -13.74 -12.63 11.77
CA CYS A 469 -14.46 -13.46 10.81
C CYS A 469 -14.45 -12.86 9.40
N LEU A 470 -14.64 -11.55 9.27
CA LEU A 470 -14.60 -10.87 7.97
C LEU A 470 -13.19 -10.94 7.36
N GLU A 471 -12.16 -10.64 8.15
CA GLU A 471 -10.76 -10.69 7.72
C GLU A 471 -10.34 -12.11 7.34
N GLY A 472 -10.61 -13.10 8.18
CA GLY A 472 -10.31 -14.50 7.86
C GLY A 472 -11.05 -14.99 6.61
N ALA A 473 -12.31 -14.57 6.42
CA ALA A 473 -13.06 -14.91 5.23
C ALA A 473 -12.46 -14.23 4.00
N LEU A 474 -12.01 -12.98 4.10
CA LEU A 474 -11.34 -12.29 3.01
C LEU A 474 -10.02 -12.99 2.63
N LYS A 475 -9.15 -13.29 3.60
CA LYS A 475 -7.86 -13.98 3.34
C LYS A 475 -8.05 -15.33 2.65
N ILE A 476 -9.00 -16.13 3.12
CA ILE A 476 -9.30 -17.42 2.47
C ILE A 476 -9.80 -17.19 1.03
N LYS A 477 -10.63 -16.17 0.78
CA LYS A 477 -11.18 -15.87 -0.55
C LYS A 477 -10.09 -15.43 -1.53
N GLU A 478 -9.24 -14.51 -1.11
CA GLU A 478 -8.19 -13.90 -1.94
C GLU A 478 -7.14 -14.91 -2.41
N ILE A 479 -6.72 -15.81 -1.52
CA ILE A 479 -5.52 -16.64 -1.75
C ILE A 479 -5.88 -18.07 -2.14
N THR A 480 -6.97 -18.60 -1.58
CA THR A 480 -7.38 -20.00 -1.82
C THR A 480 -8.45 -20.11 -2.90
N TYR A 481 -9.12 -19.01 -3.27
CA TYR A 481 -10.32 -18.99 -4.14
C TYR A 481 -11.47 -19.89 -3.64
N MET A 482 -11.46 -20.27 -2.36
CA MET A 482 -12.61 -20.89 -1.70
C MET A 482 -13.66 -19.82 -1.44
N HIS A 483 -14.94 -20.17 -1.58
CA HIS A 483 -16.01 -19.28 -1.19
C HIS A 483 -16.13 -19.21 0.34
N SER A 484 -15.47 -18.23 0.94
CA SER A 484 -15.52 -17.95 2.36
C SER A 484 -16.38 -16.73 2.68
N GLU A 485 -17.20 -16.85 3.72
CA GLU A 485 -18.10 -15.79 4.17
C GLU A 485 -18.03 -15.65 5.69
N GLY A 486 -17.80 -14.41 6.15
CA GLY A 486 -17.84 -14.05 7.56
C GLY A 486 -19.26 -13.66 7.97
N ILE A 487 -19.83 -14.35 8.95
CA ILE A 487 -21.21 -14.16 9.40
C ILE A 487 -21.21 -13.74 10.86
N LEU A 488 -21.96 -12.69 11.18
CA LEU A 488 -22.23 -12.32 12.56
C LEU A 488 -23.05 -13.43 13.23
N ALA A 489 -22.52 -14.06 14.28
CA ALA A 489 -23.16 -15.20 14.95
C ALA A 489 -24.55 -14.87 15.53
N GLY A 490 -24.84 -13.58 15.75
CA GLY A 490 -26.17 -13.10 16.12
C GLY A 490 -27.23 -13.26 15.04
N GLU A 491 -26.83 -13.19 13.78
CA GLU A 491 -27.73 -13.16 12.62
C GLU A 491 -28.09 -14.55 12.10
N LEU A 492 -27.52 -15.61 12.67
CA LEU A 492 -27.72 -16.98 12.18
C LEU A 492 -29.21 -17.33 11.99
N LYS A 493 -30.06 -17.00 12.97
CA LYS A 493 -31.49 -17.31 12.92
C LYS A 493 -32.28 -16.51 11.89
N HIS A 494 -31.70 -15.45 11.35
CA HIS A 494 -32.36 -14.55 10.40
C HIS A 494 -32.18 -14.99 8.94
N GLY A 495 -31.56 -16.16 8.70
CA GLY A 495 -31.42 -16.74 7.36
C GLY A 495 -30.19 -17.64 7.20
N PRO A 496 -28.98 -17.18 7.56
CA PRO A 496 -27.73 -17.90 7.28
C PRO A 496 -27.66 -19.32 7.87
N LEU A 497 -28.37 -19.61 8.96
CA LEU A 497 -28.44 -20.94 9.54
C LEU A 497 -29.03 -21.99 8.58
N ALA A 498 -29.78 -21.58 7.54
CA ALA A 498 -30.29 -22.48 6.52
C ALA A 498 -29.19 -23.13 5.66
N LEU A 499 -27.99 -22.54 5.62
CA LEU A 499 -26.82 -23.08 4.93
C LEU A 499 -26.10 -24.18 5.72
N VAL A 500 -26.39 -24.30 7.02
CA VAL A 500 -25.70 -25.22 7.91
C VAL A 500 -26.27 -26.62 7.78
N ASP A 501 -25.41 -27.54 7.37
CA ASP A 501 -25.67 -28.98 7.38
C ASP A 501 -24.39 -29.76 7.74
N LYS A 502 -24.41 -31.08 7.56
CA LYS A 502 -23.26 -31.97 7.84
C LYS A 502 -22.09 -31.82 6.87
N LEU A 503 -22.27 -31.18 5.72
CA LEU A 503 -21.29 -31.05 4.64
C LEU A 503 -20.64 -29.67 4.63
N MET A 504 -21.38 -28.62 5.02
CA MET A 504 -20.90 -27.25 5.09
C MET A 504 -19.86 -27.09 6.22
N PRO A 505 -18.59 -26.78 5.89
CA PRO A 505 -17.60 -26.46 6.90
C PRO A 505 -17.93 -25.14 7.59
N VAL A 506 -17.87 -25.14 8.91
CA VAL A 506 -18.10 -23.97 9.75
C VAL A 506 -16.91 -23.79 10.68
N ILE A 507 -16.35 -22.59 10.73
CA ILE A 507 -15.37 -22.17 11.72
C ILE A 507 -16.06 -21.19 12.67
N MET A 508 -16.00 -21.43 13.97
CA MET A 508 -16.60 -20.55 14.98
C MET A 508 -15.52 -20.00 15.91
N ILE A 509 -15.58 -18.71 16.22
CA ILE A 509 -14.68 -18.05 17.17
C ILE A 509 -15.44 -17.85 18.49
N ILE A 510 -14.98 -18.50 19.56
CA ILE A 510 -15.62 -18.48 20.88
C ILE A 510 -14.54 -18.20 21.93
N MET A 511 -14.46 -16.95 22.36
CA MET A 511 -13.49 -16.49 23.36
C MET A 511 -14.15 -16.17 24.70
N ARG A 512 -13.35 -16.15 25.77
CA ARG A 512 -13.77 -15.85 27.15
C ARG A 512 -13.95 -14.33 27.36
N ASP A 513 -14.95 -13.77 26.67
CA ASP A 513 -15.37 -12.37 26.80
C ASP A 513 -16.83 -12.25 27.27
N HIS A 514 -17.35 -11.02 27.31
CA HIS A 514 -18.74 -10.73 27.68
C HIS A 514 -19.80 -11.36 26.74
N THR A 515 -19.40 -11.83 25.56
CA THR A 515 -20.27 -12.50 24.58
C THR A 515 -20.18 -14.02 24.61
N TYR A 516 -19.30 -14.62 25.45
CA TYR A 516 -19.08 -16.07 25.57
C TYR A 516 -20.38 -16.89 25.56
N THR A 517 -21.32 -16.59 26.46
CA THR A 517 -22.59 -17.33 26.58
C THR A 517 -23.45 -17.22 25.31
N LYS A 518 -23.39 -16.07 24.61
CA LYS A 518 -24.12 -15.88 23.34
C LYS A 518 -23.47 -16.69 22.21
N CYS A 519 -22.14 -16.79 22.19
CA CYS A 519 -21.39 -17.59 21.24
C CYS A 519 -21.60 -19.10 21.48
N GLN A 520 -21.65 -19.56 22.73
CA GLN A 520 -22.06 -20.93 23.08
C GLN A 520 -23.46 -21.25 22.56
N ASN A 521 -24.41 -20.34 22.73
CA ASN A 521 -25.76 -20.52 22.20
C ASN A 521 -25.78 -20.62 20.67
N ALA A 522 -24.89 -19.91 19.96
CA ALA A 522 -24.74 -20.05 18.52
C ALA A 522 -24.12 -21.41 18.14
N LEU A 523 -23.11 -21.87 18.88
CA LEU A 523 -22.50 -23.19 18.68
C LEU A 523 -23.55 -24.30 18.78
N GLN A 524 -24.38 -24.27 19.82
CA GLN A 524 -25.47 -25.24 20.00
C GLN A 524 -26.48 -25.22 18.84
N GLN A 525 -26.74 -24.05 18.25
CA GLN A 525 -27.65 -23.93 17.09
C GLN A 525 -27.06 -24.59 15.84
N VAL A 526 -25.76 -24.41 15.60
CA VAL A 526 -25.05 -25.05 14.48
C VAL A 526 -25.02 -26.56 14.67
N VAL A 527 -24.66 -27.03 15.87
CA VAL A 527 -24.59 -28.46 16.21
C VAL A 527 -25.98 -29.12 16.12
N ALA A 528 -27.05 -28.45 16.56
CA ALA A 528 -28.42 -28.95 16.44
C ALA A 528 -28.87 -29.16 14.98
N ARG A 529 -28.20 -28.53 14.01
CA ARG A 529 -28.40 -28.71 12.56
C ARG A 529 -27.38 -29.63 11.91
N GLN A 530 -26.73 -30.47 12.71
CA GLN A 530 -25.73 -31.44 12.28
C GLN A 530 -24.43 -30.81 11.73
N GLY A 531 -24.26 -29.50 11.89
CA GLY A 531 -22.99 -28.84 11.62
C GLY A 531 -21.90 -29.38 12.53
N ARG A 532 -20.70 -29.54 11.99
CA ARG A 532 -19.51 -29.99 12.73
C ARG A 532 -18.48 -28.85 12.77
N PRO A 533 -18.72 -27.82 13.59
CA PRO A 533 -17.88 -26.64 13.56
C PRO A 533 -16.49 -26.93 14.12
N ILE A 534 -15.49 -26.33 13.48
CA ILE A 534 -14.15 -26.16 14.04
C ILE A 534 -14.21 -24.91 14.90
N VAL A 535 -13.74 -24.99 16.15
CA VAL A 535 -13.86 -23.89 17.10
C VAL A 535 -12.49 -23.31 17.43
N ILE A 536 -12.29 -22.03 17.19
CA ILE A 536 -11.15 -21.27 17.74
C ILE A 536 -11.60 -20.79 19.12
N CYS A 537 -10.94 -21.28 20.17
CA CYS A 537 -11.31 -20.96 21.55
C CYS A 537 -10.08 -20.76 22.44
N ASP A 538 -10.33 -20.25 23.64
CA ASP A 538 -9.34 -20.15 24.70
C ASP A 538 -8.79 -21.54 25.07
N LYS A 539 -7.49 -21.62 25.33
CA LYS A 539 -6.75 -22.83 25.71
C LYS A 539 -7.31 -23.48 26.98
N ASP A 540 -7.81 -22.69 27.91
CA ASP A 540 -8.33 -23.16 29.19
C ASP A 540 -9.85 -23.48 29.14
N ASP A 541 -10.50 -23.30 28.00
CA ASP A 541 -11.93 -23.51 27.84
C ASP A 541 -12.32 -24.98 27.64
N GLN A 542 -12.27 -25.73 28.74
CA GLN A 542 -12.59 -27.17 28.75
C GLN A 542 -14.02 -27.49 28.32
N GLU A 543 -14.97 -26.58 28.50
CA GLU A 543 -16.37 -26.78 28.12
C GLU A 543 -16.51 -26.84 26.59
N THR A 544 -15.96 -25.84 25.90
CA THR A 544 -15.97 -25.77 24.44
C THR A 544 -15.15 -26.89 23.80
N ILE A 545 -14.00 -27.20 24.38
CA ILE A 545 -13.11 -28.25 23.86
C ILE A 545 -13.79 -29.62 23.90
N ARG A 546 -14.60 -29.91 24.94
CA ARG A 546 -15.35 -31.18 25.03
C ARG A 546 -16.54 -31.26 24.08
N ASN A 547 -17.17 -30.13 23.78
CA ASN A 547 -18.37 -30.05 22.96
C ASN A 547 -18.09 -29.83 21.47
N SER A 548 -16.84 -29.60 21.08
CA SER A 548 -16.42 -29.38 19.69
C SER A 548 -15.73 -30.62 19.11
N CYS A 549 -15.89 -30.86 17.80
CA CYS A 549 -15.20 -31.95 17.11
C CYS A 549 -13.71 -31.64 16.92
N ARG A 550 -13.40 -30.36 16.66
CA ARG A 550 -12.05 -29.86 16.46
C ARG A 550 -11.94 -28.49 17.13
N SER A 551 -10.88 -28.27 17.89
CA SER A 551 -10.60 -26.99 18.53
C SER A 551 -9.19 -26.50 18.21
N ILE A 552 -9.06 -25.21 17.91
CA ILE A 552 -7.79 -24.48 17.86
C ILE A 552 -7.70 -23.67 19.14
N LYS A 553 -6.69 -23.97 19.95
CA LYS A 553 -6.54 -23.44 21.31
C LYS A 553 -5.59 -22.26 21.31
N VAL A 554 -6.13 -21.06 21.34
CA VAL A 554 -5.34 -19.82 21.43
C VAL A 554 -5.20 -19.39 22.89
N PRO A 555 -4.08 -18.76 23.31
CA PRO A 555 -3.93 -18.29 24.67
C PRO A 555 -4.87 -17.11 24.96
N GLN A 556 -5.25 -16.97 26.23
CA GLN A 556 -6.07 -15.86 26.70
C GLN A 556 -5.27 -14.56 26.78
N CYS A 557 -5.87 -13.47 26.31
CA CYS A 557 -5.41 -12.10 26.46
C CYS A 557 -6.59 -11.21 26.90
N VAL A 558 -6.32 -9.90 27.01
CA VAL A 558 -7.36 -8.89 27.21
C VAL A 558 -8.34 -8.97 26.04
N ASP A 559 -9.63 -8.90 26.34
CA ASP A 559 -10.74 -9.07 25.38
C ASP A 559 -10.59 -8.22 24.11
N CYS A 560 -10.23 -6.93 24.24
CA CYS A 560 -10.04 -6.04 23.10
C CYS A 560 -8.78 -6.33 22.27
N LEU A 561 -7.82 -7.13 22.77
CA LEU A 561 -6.63 -7.57 22.04
C LEU A 561 -6.74 -8.99 21.51
N GLN A 562 -7.74 -9.76 21.98
CA GLN A 562 -7.92 -11.17 21.61
C GLN A 562 -8.14 -11.36 20.10
N GLY A 563 -8.69 -10.35 19.43
CA GLY A 563 -8.85 -10.32 17.97
C GLY A 563 -7.56 -10.62 17.22
N ILE A 564 -6.43 -10.03 17.65
CA ILE A 564 -5.08 -10.23 17.09
C ILE A 564 -4.67 -11.70 17.17
N LEU A 565 -4.91 -12.36 18.30
CA LEU A 565 -4.55 -13.76 18.48
C LEU A 565 -5.47 -14.71 17.69
N SER A 566 -6.74 -14.35 17.56
CA SER A 566 -7.74 -15.19 16.87
C SER A 566 -7.69 -15.10 15.34
N VAL A 567 -7.09 -14.05 14.76
CA VAL A 567 -6.96 -13.90 13.30
C VAL A 567 -5.79 -14.70 12.73
N ILE A 568 -4.69 -14.85 13.48
CA ILE A 568 -3.47 -15.53 13.01
C ILE A 568 -3.74 -16.98 12.58
N PRO A 569 -4.55 -17.80 13.29
CA PRO A 569 -4.90 -19.13 12.82
C PRO A 569 -5.62 -19.13 11.46
N LEU A 570 -6.40 -18.09 11.15
CA LEU A 570 -7.08 -17.95 9.86
C LEU A 570 -6.12 -17.52 8.75
N GLN A 571 -5.11 -16.71 9.06
CA GLN A 571 -4.02 -16.36 8.14
C GLN A 571 -3.16 -17.59 7.80
N LEU A 572 -2.80 -18.39 8.80
CA LEU A 572 -2.08 -19.65 8.59
C LEU A 572 -2.93 -20.66 7.81
N LEU A 573 -4.23 -20.75 8.13
CA LEU A 573 -5.14 -21.63 7.42
C LEU A 573 -5.27 -21.26 5.94
N SER A 574 -5.39 -19.97 5.62
CA SER A 574 -5.45 -19.51 4.22
C SER A 574 -4.15 -19.79 3.47
N PHE A 575 -2.99 -19.58 4.10
CA PHE A 575 -1.68 -19.94 3.55
C PHE A 575 -1.59 -21.45 3.23
N HIS A 576 -1.86 -22.31 4.21
CA HIS A 576 -1.75 -23.77 4.01
C HIS A 576 -2.76 -24.31 2.99
N LEU A 577 -4.00 -23.78 2.99
CA LEU A 577 -5.00 -24.14 1.99
C LEU A 577 -4.55 -23.79 0.57
N ALA A 578 -3.94 -22.63 0.38
CA ALA A 578 -3.45 -22.20 -0.92
C ALA A 578 -2.26 -23.06 -1.39
N VAL A 579 -1.33 -23.37 -0.50
CA VAL A 579 -0.19 -24.26 -0.78
C VAL A 579 -0.69 -25.66 -1.17
N LEU A 580 -1.64 -26.24 -0.43
CA LEU A 580 -2.23 -27.55 -0.74
C LEU A 580 -2.96 -27.57 -2.08
N ARG A 581 -3.55 -26.44 -2.48
CA ARG A 581 -4.21 -26.27 -3.79
C ARG A 581 -3.23 -25.98 -4.94
N GLY A 582 -1.92 -25.88 -4.64
CA GLY A 582 -0.90 -25.55 -5.63
C GLY A 582 -0.98 -24.12 -6.15
N TYR A 583 -1.51 -23.19 -5.36
CA TYR A 583 -1.59 -21.78 -5.70
C TYR A 583 -0.38 -20.99 -5.19
N ASP A 584 -0.03 -19.94 -5.91
CA ASP A 584 1.02 -19.01 -5.52
C ASP A 584 0.44 -17.99 -4.52
N VAL A 585 0.85 -18.10 -3.27
CA VAL A 585 0.36 -17.27 -2.16
C VAL A 585 0.81 -15.82 -2.26
N ASP A 586 1.96 -15.56 -2.89
CA ASP A 586 2.52 -14.21 -3.02
C ASP A 586 1.93 -13.48 -4.24
N CYS A 587 1.29 -14.21 -5.17
CA CYS A 587 0.72 -13.67 -6.40
C CYS A 587 -0.68 -14.25 -6.68
N PRO A 588 -1.70 -13.92 -5.86
CA PRO A 588 -3.07 -14.30 -6.13
C PRO A 588 -3.56 -13.75 -7.48
N ARG A 589 -4.38 -14.54 -8.18
CA ARG A 589 -4.92 -14.21 -9.50
C ARG A 589 -5.84 -13.00 -9.38
N ASN A 590 -5.75 -12.10 -10.35
CA ASN A 590 -6.59 -10.90 -10.49
C ASN A 590 -6.49 -9.89 -9.33
N LEU A 591 -5.53 -10.04 -8.41
CA LEU A 591 -5.25 -9.05 -7.36
C LEU A 591 -3.83 -8.48 -7.46
N ALA A 592 -3.73 -7.17 -7.24
CA ALA A 592 -2.49 -6.45 -7.00
C ALA A 592 -2.43 -6.08 -5.52
N LYS A 593 -1.22 -5.82 -5.01
CA LYS A 593 -1.02 -5.41 -3.62
C LYS A 593 -1.75 -4.09 -3.28
N SER A 594 -1.80 -3.14 -4.22
CA SER A 594 -2.45 -1.84 -4.00
C SER A 594 -3.27 -1.42 -5.21
N VAL A 595 -4.48 -0.92 -4.96
CA VAL A 595 -5.37 -0.33 -5.97
C VAL A 595 -5.16 1.19 -5.96
N THR A 596 -4.28 1.66 -6.86
CA THR A 596 -3.89 3.08 -6.94
C THR A 596 -4.65 3.85 -8.03
N VAL A 597 -5.56 3.19 -8.73
CA VAL A 597 -6.36 3.73 -9.84
C VAL A 597 -7.76 3.10 -9.79
N GLU A 598 -8.77 3.85 -10.23
CA GLU A 598 -10.16 3.38 -10.38
C GLU A 598 -10.34 2.42 -11.55
#